data_AF-A0A926VEK9-F1
#
_entry.id   AF-A0A926VEK9-F1
#
_cell.length_a   1.000
_cell.length_b   1.000
_cell.length_c   1.000
_cell.angle_alpha   90.00
_cell.angle_beta   90.00
_cell.angle_gamma   90.00
#
_symmetry.space_group_name_H-M   'P 1'
#
loop_
_entity.id
_entity.type
_entity.pdbx_description
1 polymer ?
#
loop_
_entity_poly.entity_id
_entity_poly.type
_entity_poly.pdbx_seq_one_letter_code
_entity_poly.pdbx_strand_id
1 'polypeptide(L)'
;MATDEFPIGQILTAVSILEDKEFSSNELCLDKIQLFFQDTTVTLLPIADTDEIEIIQETASTHSAENTPSWCQSLLGKKLTTVWICENDRGYRDLVIFAFEYLHPSIAFVAECSVLNVFRYEAIYRVKSETQLQHSQVDAPSPTTS
;
A
#
# COMPACT_ATOMS: atom_id res chain seq x y z
N MET A 1 15.29 9.10 21.18
CA MET A 1 13.88 9.02 20.74
C MET A 1 13.92 9.08 19.23
N ALA A 2 13.63 7.98 18.55
CA ALA A 2 13.38 8.03 17.11
C ALA A 2 12.12 8.88 16.94
N THR A 3 12.27 10.08 16.39
CA THR A 3 11.12 10.77 15.84
C THR A 3 10.63 9.90 14.68
N ASP A 4 9.38 9.44 14.73
CA ASP A 4 8.71 8.77 13.62
C ASP A 4 8.45 9.79 12.48
N GLU A 5 9.45 10.60 12.14
CA GLU A 5 9.44 11.62 11.10
C GLU A 5 9.65 10.93 9.76
N PHE A 6 8.65 10.17 9.34
CA PHE A 6 8.62 9.61 8.00
C PHE A 6 8.87 10.70 6.96
N PRO A 7 9.45 10.37 5.79
CA PRO A 7 9.79 11.32 4.73
C PRO A 7 8.56 11.78 3.95
N ILE A 8 7.55 12.30 4.66
CA ILE A 8 6.33 12.87 4.09
C ILE A 8 6.72 13.99 3.13
N GLY A 9 6.15 13.94 1.93
CA GLY A 9 6.45 14.88 0.85
C GLY A 9 7.59 14.44 -0.07
N GLN A 10 8.37 13.41 0.27
CA GLN A 10 9.39 12.86 -0.62
C GLN A 10 8.81 11.84 -1.61
N ILE A 11 9.49 11.67 -2.74
CA ILE A 11 9.14 10.72 -3.79
C ILE A 11 9.77 9.36 -3.49
N LEU A 12 8.99 8.28 -3.61
CA LEU A 12 9.51 6.92 -3.56
C LEU A 12 10.29 6.62 -4.85
N THR A 13 11.59 6.35 -4.74
CA THR A 13 12.47 6.13 -5.89
C THR A 13 12.70 4.65 -6.15
N ALA A 14 12.75 3.83 -5.11
CA ALA A 14 12.94 2.39 -5.22
C ALA A 14 12.43 1.64 -3.99
N VAL A 15 12.27 0.32 -4.12
CA VAL A 15 11.99 -0.59 -3.00
C VAL A 15 12.93 -1.79 -3.09
N SER A 16 13.42 -2.27 -1.96
CA SER A 16 14.17 -3.54 -1.85
C SER A 16 13.55 -4.42 -0.80
N ILE A 17 13.60 -5.73 -0.99
CA ILE A 17 13.04 -6.72 -0.06
C ILE A 17 14.04 -7.85 0.21
N LEU A 18 13.85 -8.51 1.35
CA LEU A 18 14.39 -9.82 1.65
C LEU A 18 13.21 -10.73 2.00
N GLU A 19 13.10 -11.87 1.32
CA GLU A 19 12.00 -12.82 1.45
C GLU A 19 12.46 -14.08 2.20
N ASP A 20 11.61 -14.62 3.06
CA ASP A 20 11.79 -15.97 3.61
C ASP A 20 11.17 -16.99 2.66
N LYS A 21 11.98 -17.94 2.18
CA LYS A 21 11.56 -18.98 1.24
C LYS A 21 10.92 -20.18 1.92
N GLU A 22 10.89 -20.24 3.25
CA GLU A 22 10.44 -21.42 4.00
C GLU A 22 8.91 -21.49 4.20
N PHE A 23 8.17 -20.44 3.87
CA PHE A 23 6.70 -20.44 3.98
C PHE A 23 6.03 -21.13 2.79
N SER A 24 5.13 -22.07 3.09
CA SER A 24 4.38 -22.87 2.10
C SER A 24 3.05 -22.23 1.68
N SER A 25 2.74 -21.02 2.14
CA SER A 25 1.52 -20.28 1.80
C SER A 25 1.69 -19.48 0.50
N ASN A 26 0.58 -18.99 -0.05
CA ASN A 26 0.58 -18.08 -1.20
C ASN A 26 0.80 -16.61 -0.79
N GLU A 27 1.07 -16.34 0.49
CA GLU A 27 1.27 -15.00 1.02
C GLU A 27 2.71 -14.56 0.80
N LEU A 28 2.91 -13.26 0.60
CA LEU A 28 4.24 -12.69 0.48
C LEU A 28 4.75 -12.36 1.88
N CYS A 29 5.65 -13.20 2.40
CA CYS A 29 6.30 -13.03 3.70
C CYS A 29 7.71 -12.45 3.52
N LEU A 30 7.95 -11.28 4.11
CA LEU A 30 9.24 -10.59 4.02
C LEU A 30 9.94 -10.57 5.38
N ASP A 31 11.24 -10.88 5.39
CA ASP A 31 12.12 -10.64 6.54
C ASP A 31 12.43 -9.15 6.70
N LYS A 32 12.45 -8.43 5.57
CA LYS A 32 12.83 -7.03 5.54
C LYS A 32 12.27 -6.35 4.31
N ILE A 33 11.86 -5.09 4.47
CA ILE A 33 11.62 -4.19 3.35
C ILE A 33 12.31 -2.84 3.56
N GLN A 34 12.84 -2.28 2.49
CA GLN A 34 13.43 -0.96 2.44
C GLN A 34 12.73 -0.12 1.38
N LEU A 35 12.23 1.04 1.79
CA LEU A 35 11.64 2.06 0.93
C LEU A 35 12.65 3.20 0.78
N PHE A 36 13.13 3.42 -0.44
CA PHE A 36 14.10 4.46 -0.73
C PHE A 36 13.38 5.72 -1.21
N PHE A 37 13.63 6.81 -0.52
CA PHE A 37 13.22 8.16 -0.89
C PHE A 37 14.45 8.95 -1.35
N GLN A 38 14.24 10.21 -1.74
CA GLN A 38 15.30 11.05 -2.26
C GLN A 38 16.45 11.23 -1.25
N ASP A 39 16.10 11.51 0.01
CA ASP A 39 17.07 11.85 1.06
C ASP A 39 16.98 10.89 2.26
N THR A 40 16.09 9.92 2.23
CA THR A 40 15.80 9.04 3.37
C THR A 40 15.54 7.62 2.92
N THR A 41 16.05 6.65 3.67
CA THR A 41 15.69 5.24 3.56
C THR A 41 14.86 4.88 4.77
N VAL A 42 13.67 4.30 4.55
CA VAL A 42 12.84 3.73 5.60
C VAL A 42 12.94 2.22 5.51
N THR A 43 13.39 1.57 6.57
CA THR A 43 13.47 0.12 6.68
C THR A 43 12.44 -0.36 7.69
N LEU A 44 11.67 -1.39 7.32
CA LEU A 44 10.77 -2.09 8.23
C LEU A 44 11.31 -3.49 8.48
N LEU A 45 11.36 -3.89 9.75
CA LEU A 45 11.83 -5.18 10.22
C LEU A 45 10.84 -5.74 11.24
N PRO A 46 10.39 -7.00 11.10
CA PRO A 46 9.63 -7.66 12.15
C PRO A 46 10.57 -8.02 13.31
N ILE A 47 10.11 -7.82 14.54
CA ILE A 47 10.77 -8.27 15.75
C ILE A 47 10.23 -9.66 16.06
N ALA A 48 11.11 -10.66 15.98
CA ALA A 48 10.73 -12.07 16.03
C ALA A 48 9.95 -12.47 17.30
N ASP A 49 10.25 -11.83 18.44
CA ASP A 49 9.68 -12.20 19.73
C ASP A 49 8.32 -11.56 20.03
N THR A 50 8.01 -10.40 19.43
CA THR A 50 6.85 -9.58 19.81
C THR A 50 5.87 -9.31 18.68
N ASP A 51 6.18 -9.77 17.46
CA ASP A 51 5.43 -9.42 16.24
C ASP A 51 5.27 -7.89 16.08
N GLU A 52 6.25 -7.13 16.57
CA GLU A 52 6.35 -5.69 16.37
C GLU A 52 7.11 -5.36 15.08
N ILE A 53 6.82 -4.20 14.52
CA ILE A 53 7.57 -3.62 13.40
C ILE A 53 8.56 -2.60 13.97
N GLU A 54 9.84 -2.93 13.89
CA GLU A 54 10.92 -1.97 14.03
C GLU A 54 11.00 -1.10 12.76
N ILE A 55 11.02 0.22 12.96
CA ILE A 55 11.10 1.21 11.88
C ILE A 55 12.44 1.93 12.01
N ILE A 56 13.32 1.75 11.03
CA ILE A 56 14.65 2.38 10.99
C ILE A 56 14.66 3.42 9.86
N GLN A 57 15.09 4.64 10.17
CA GLN A 57 15.20 5.73 9.21
C GLN A 57 16.63 6.23 9.13
N GLU A 58 17.17 6.29 7.91
CA GLU A 58 18.56 6.67 7.67
C GLU A 58 18.61 7.73 6.55
N THR A 59 19.48 8.73 6.67
CA THR A 59 19.73 9.66 5.57
C THR A 59 20.37 8.91 4.41
N ALA A 60 19.73 8.95 3.25
CA ALA A 60 20.20 8.25 2.07
C ALA A 60 21.42 8.95 1.46
N SER A 61 22.43 8.16 1.09
CA SER A 61 23.55 8.63 0.25
C SER A 61 23.46 7.92 -1.10
N THR A 62 22.63 8.44 -2.00
CA THR A 62 22.46 7.94 -3.39
C THR A 62 22.18 6.43 -3.47
N HIS A 63 20.91 6.05 -3.47
CA HIS A 63 20.52 4.64 -3.61
C HIS A 63 19.79 4.39 -4.93
N SER A 64 20.25 3.39 -5.67
CA SER A 64 19.47 2.70 -6.70
C SER A 64 19.26 1.27 -6.21
N ALA A 65 18.03 0.89 -5.87
CA ALA A 65 17.76 -0.52 -5.62
C ALA A 65 17.76 -1.25 -6.98
N GLU A 66 18.62 -2.25 -7.13
CA GLU A 66 18.80 -2.93 -8.42
C GLU A 66 17.56 -3.72 -8.85
N ASN A 67 16.67 -4.09 -7.93
CA ASN A 67 15.50 -4.93 -8.22
C ASN A 67 14.27 -4.54 -7.38
N THR A 68 13.57 -3.48 -7.79
CA THR A 68 12.26 -3.16 -7.19
C THR A 68 11.23 -4.24 -7.51
N PRO A 69 10.49 -4.77 -6.50
CA PRO A 69 9.45 -5.76 -6.75
C PRO A 69 8.36 -5.24 -7.68
N SER A 70 7.88 -6.08 -8.59
CA SER A 70 6.89 -5.70 -9.61
C SER A 70 5.58 -5.15 -9.02
N TRP A 71 5.15 -5.68 -7.87
CA TRP A 71 3.96 -5.22 -7.15
C TRP A 71 4.12 -3.81 -6.56
N CYS A 72 5.36 -3.32 -6.41
CA CYS A 72 5.68 -1.96 -5.98
C CYS A 72 5.85 -0.97 -7.13
N GLN A 73 5.96 -1.43 -8.37
CA GLN A 73 6.27 -0.58 -9.53
C GLN A 73 5.31 0.61 -9.68
N SER A 74 4.02 0.39 -9.43
CA SER A 74 2.99 1.44 -9.52
C SER A 74 3.07 2.50 -8.41
N LEU A 75 3.91 2.31 -7.40
CA LEU A 75 4.13 3.25 -6.29
C LEU A 75 5.37 4.13 -6.55
N LEU A 76 6.28 3.71 -7.44
CA LEU A 76 7.47 4.49 -7.77
C LEU A 76 7.10 5.83 -8.41
N GLY A 77 7.90 6.86 -8.12
CA GLY A 77 7.68 8.22 -8.60
C GLY A 77 6.53 8.95 -7.89
N LYS A 78 5.78 8.28 -7.01
CA LYS A 78 4.71 8.91 -6.24
C LYS A 78 5.22 9.48 -4.93
N LYS A 79 4.59 10.57 -4.51
CA LYS A 79 4.92 11.28 -3.27
C LYS A 79 4.30 10.59 -2.06
N LEU A 80 5.07 10.34 -1.00
CA LEU A 80 4.52 9.89 0.26
C LEU A 80 3.70 11.02 0.89
N THR A 81 2.41 10.78 1.12
CA THR A 81 1.48 11.81 1.59
C THR A 81 1.15 11.62 3.07
N THR A 82 0.97 10.38 3.51
CA THR A 82 0.72 10.07 4.92
C THR A 82 1.18 8.66 5.24
N VAL A 83 1.49 8.45 6.52
CA VAL A 83 1.79 7.14 7.10
C VAL A 83 0.95 6.96 8.35
N TRP A 84 0.41 5.77 8.53
CA TRP A 84 -0.23 5.38 9.79
C TRP A 84 0.60 4.28 10.42
N ILE A 85 0.95 4.47 11.68
CA ILE A 85 1.56 3.45 12.54
C ILE A 85 0.48 3.08 13.54
N CYS A 86 0.06 1.82 13.52
CA CYS A 86 -1.00 1.32 14.37
C CYS A 86 -0.39 0.44 15.47
N GLU A 87 -0.94 0.57 16.67
CA GLU A 87 -0.61 -0.27 17.81
C GLU A 87 -1.78 -1.21 18.10
N ASN A 88 -1.48 -2.45 18.47
CA ASN A 88 -2.49 -3.40 18.93
C ASN A 88 -2.83 -3.21 20.42
N ASP A 89 -3.63 -4.13 20.95
CA ASP A 89 -4.08 -4.12 22.35
C ASP A 89 -2.94 -4.26 23.37
N ARG A 90 -1.77 -4.70 22.94
CA ARG A 90 -0.54 -4.81 23.76
C ARG A 90 0.36 -3.58 23.66
N GLY A 91 0.01 -2.61 22.82
CA GLY A 91 0.84 -1.43 22.53
C GLY A 91 1.98 -1.71 21.55
N TYR A 92 1.93 -2.84 20.85
CA TYR A 92 2.94 -3.25 19.87
C TYR A 92 2.61 -2.68 18.50
N ARG A 93 3.60 -2.09 17.83
CA ARG A 93 3.47 -1.48 16.50
C ARG A 93 3.45 -2.58 15.45
N ASP A 94 2.31 -3.20 15.20
CA ASP A 94 2.22 -4.38 14.32
C ASP A 94 1.71 -4.08 12.92
N LEU A 95 1.27 -2.84 12.66
CA LEU A 95 0.76 -2.42 11.35
C LEU A 95 1.28 -1.05 10.95
N VAL A 96 1.90 -0.98 9.76
CA VAL A 96 2.32 0.28 9.13
C VAL A 96 1.66 0.41 7.76
N ILE A 97 0.98 1.54 7.53
CA ILE A 97 0.25 1.82 6.29
C ILE A 97 0.84 3.06 5.62
N PHE A 98 1.14 2.97 4.33
CA PHE A 98 1.63 4.08 3.52
C PHE A 98 0.57 4.52 2.51
N ALA A 99 0.42 5.84 2.35
CA ALA A 99 -0.36 6.44 1.28
C ALA A 99 0.52 7.25 0.34
N PHE A 100 0.53 6.86 -0.94
CA PHE A 100 1.26 7.54 -1.99
C PHE A 100 0.30 8.32 -2.89
N GLU A 101 0.70 9.51 -3.31
CA GLU A 101 -0.03 10.49 -4.15
C GLU A 101 -1.26 11.15 -3.51
N TYR A 102 -2.09 10.36 -2.82
CA TYR A 102 -3.34 10.80 -2.20
C TYR A 102 -3.42 10.35 -0.73
N LEU A 103 -4.50 10.72 -0.03
CA LEU A 103 -4.75 10.34 1.37
C LEU A 103 -5.41 8.95 1.56
N HIS A 104 -5.51 8.13 0.50
CA HIS A 104 -6.01 6.76 0.65
C HIS A 104 -4.85 5.78 0.86
N PRO A 105 -5.04 4.73 1.69
CA PRO A 105 -4.06 3.65 1.82
C PRO A 105 -3.62 3.12 0.45
N SER A 106 -2.32 2.92 0.28
CA SER A 106 -1.74 2.37 -0.94
C SER A 106 -1.16 0.99 -0.70
N ILE A 107 -0.45 0.83 0.42
CA ILE A 107 0.16 -0.42 0.84
C ILE A 107 0.24 -0.47 2.37
N ALA A 108 0.08 -1.66 2.96
CA ALA A 108 0.28 -1.92 4.37
C ALA A 108 1.22 -3.10 4.59
N PHE A 109 1.89 -3.06 5.73
CA PHE A 109 2.75 -4.11 6.26
C PHE A 109 2.25 -4.49 7.63
N VAL A 110 2.00 -5.78 7.83
CA VAL A 110 1.61 -6.35 9.12
C VAL A 110 2.73 -7.27 9.59
N ALA A 111 3.19 -7.11 10.83
CA ALA A 111 4.07 -8.09 11.46
C ALA A 111 3.24 -9.20 12.08
N GLU A 112 3.49 -10.44 11.65
CA GLU A 112 2.86 -11.63 12.18
C GLU A 112 3.83 -12.79 12.03
N CYS A 113 3.98 -13.62 13.07
CA CYS A 113 4.85 -14.79 13.05
C CYS A 113 6.29 -14.45 12.63
N SER A 114 6.84 -13.35 13.15
CA SER A 114 8.20 -12.87 12.84
C SER A 114 8.46 -12.48 11.38
N VAL A 115 7.41 -12.31 10.55
CA VAL A 115 7.53 -11.85 9.16
C VAL A 115 6.65 -10.64 8.88
N LEU A 116 6.94 -9.92 7.79
CA LEU A 116 6.08 -8.85 7.28
C LEU A 116 5.19 -9.38 6.15
N ASN A 117 3.89 -9.35 6.39
CA ASN A 117 2.86 -9.61 5.38
C ASN A 117 2.50 -8.31 4.65
N VAL A 118 2.42 -8.39 3.31
CA VAL A 118 2.21 -7.22 2.45
C VAL A 118 0.80 -7.17 1.89
N PHE A 119 0.10 -6.04 2.09
CA PHE A 119 -1.26 -5.83 1.58
C PHE A 119 -1.32 -4.60 0.68
N ARG A 120 -1.91 -4.76 -0.51
CA ARG A 120 -2.23 -3.63 -1.39
C ARG A 120 -3.71 -3.30 -1.31
N TYR A 121 -4.01 -2.00 -1.24
CA TYR A 121 -5.39 -1.54 -1.17
C TYR A 121 -5.91 -1.14 -2.53
N GLU A 122 -7.15 -1.54 -2.79
CA GLU A 122 -7.96 -1.07 -3.92
C GLU A 122 -9.23 -0.42 -3.37
N ALA A 123 -9.65 0.68 -4.00
CA ALA A 123 -10.87 1.36 -3.60
C ALA A 123 -12.10 0.50 -3.95
N ILE A 124 -13.02 0.37 -3.00
CA ILE A 124 -14.31 -0.28 -3.25
C ILE A 124 -15.27 0.75 -3.86
N TYR A 125 -15.72 0.48 -5.08
CA TYR A 125 -16.64 1.37 -5.80
C TYR A 125 -18.10 0.93 -5.64
N ARG A 126 -19.02 1.90 -5.66
CA ARG A 126 -20.46 1.60 -5.72
C ARG A 126 -20.81 0.93 -7.05
N VAL A 127 -21.56 -0.17 -7.00
CA VAL A 127 -22.18 -0.76 -8.18
C VAL A 127 -23.28 0.20 -8.65
N LYS A 128 -23.18 0.73 -9.87
CA LYS A 128 -24.29 1.44 -10.50
C LYS A 128 -25.31 0.38 -10.92
N SER A 129 -26.47 0.35 -10.26
CA SER A 129 -27.61 -0.43 -10.73
C SER A 129 -28.02 0.08 -12.11
N GLU A 130 -27.82 -0.71 -13.16
CA GLU A 130 -28.45 -0.43 -14.45
C GLU A 130 -29.95 -0.65 -14.30
N THR A 131 -30.69 0.45 -14.13
CA THR A 131 -32.13 0.46 -14.37
C THR A 131 -32.46 1.70 -15.18
N GLN A 132 -31.86 1.78 -16.37
CA GLN A 132 -32.53 2.44 -17.49
C GLN A 132 -33.46 1.40 -18.11
N LEU A 133 -34.61 1.19 -17.47
CA LEU A 133 -35.75 0.58 -18.16
C LEU A 133 -36.09 1.53 -19.31
N GLN A 134 -35.87 1.02 -20.52
CA GLN A 134 -36.35 1.59 -21.76
C GLN A 134 -37.81 2.02 -21.55
N HIS A 135 -38.05 3.33 -21.47
CA HIS A 135 -39.35 3.86 -21.85
C HIS A 135 -39.38 3.74 -23.38
N SER A 136 -39.64 2.54 -23.86
CA SER A 136 -40.09 2.33 -25.23
C SER A 136 -41.25 3.28 -25.43
N GLN A 137 -41.04 4.24 -26.34
CA GLN A 137 -42.08 5.07 -26.90
C GLN A 137 -43.26 4.15 -27.22
N VAL A 138 -44.35 4.30 -26.48
CA VAL A 138 -45.63 3.76 -26.91
C VAL A 138 -46.03 4.61 -28.11
N ASP A 139 -45.88 4.02 -29.28
CA ASP A 139 -46.44 4.48 -30.54
C ASP A 139 -47.93 4.82 -30.37
N ALA A 140 -48.29 6.06 -30.73
CA ALA A 140 -49.47 6.39 -31.55
C ALA A 140 -49.57 7.92 -31.73
N PRO A 141 -50.16 8.45 -32.82
CA PRO A 141 -50.77 7.80 -33.98
C PRO A 141 -50.23 8.31 -35.34
N SER A 142 -50.54 7.62 -36.44
CA SER A 142 -50.47 8.19 -37.81
C SER A 142 -51.87 8.31 -38.42
N PRO A 143 -52.13 9.37 -39.20
CA PRO A 143 -53.46 9.76 -39.66
C PRO A 143 -53.88 8.97 -40.90
N THR A 144 -55.16 8.61 -41.01
CA THR A 144 -55.76 8.14 -42.27
C THR A 144 -56.65 9.25 -42.83
N THR A 145 -56.16 9.88 -43.89
CA THR A 145 -56.96 10.61 -44.88
C THR A 145 -57.43 9.63 -45.96
N SER A 146 -58.74 9.57 -46.18
CA SER A 146 -59.44 9.60 -47.49
C SER A 146 -60.87 9.12 -47.33
#